data_AF-A0AAP7NAJ9-F1
#
_entry.id   AF-A0AAP7NAJ9-F1
#
_cell.length_a   1.000
_cell.length_b   1.000
_cell.length_c   1.000
_cell.angle_alpha   90.00
_cell.angle_beta   90.00
_cell.angle_gamma   90.00
#
_symmetry.space_group_name_H-M   'P 1'
#
loop_
_entity.id
_entity.type
_entity.pdbx_description
1 polymer ?
#
loop_
_entity_poly.entity_id
_entity_poly.type
_entity_poly.pdbx_seq_one_letter_code
_entity_poly.pdbx_strand_id
1 'polypeptide(L)'
;MNGQSPYPAYAEPYLLREYGTLPGRRGHYEMIFHWNHLDWDFPNEKMKKEFYKKEYWKKCMPAGIKMDREGHYYVSVPRWAHGVPATLNKIVIKDGKPLLEAFPSWEWNRAGNPAVLQSVLGYEIDEYNRMWILDQGKIAYETSPEGSQKLVIIDLDRNQLIDSIQIPNEIANYRTSFLNDVVVDNKNGFVYITDSGNGWPDHPLDGGIIVFNIRTRTFRRVLDRHFSTQDFPGFHFEIDNRPVFTNKPIKIGADGIALSGERTVLYYCQVTGRNLYAIDTSLLQDFQTPLEVISRSVRAVGSKGTTTDGMHADHQGNVFYTMLEGKGIGIYQPEDNSFHQFVSDDRMLWVDGVAFDQKGSIIFNSNRLHQMFDESRQDINWSYPYNLIIWKAFVGPDVKSYLYGL
;
A
#
# COMPACT_ATOMS: atom_id res chain seq x y z
N MET A 1 15.58 -42.30 16.92
CA MET A 1 15.13 -41.58 15.71
C MET A 1 15.31 -40.10 15.99
N ASN A 2 16.38 -39.53 15.46
CA ASN A 2 16.76 -38.13 15.68
C ASN A 2 15.95 -37.25 14.73
N GLY A 3 15.01 -36.46 15.27
CA GLY A 3 14.33 -35.40 14.54
C GLY A 3 15.26 -34.20 14.42
N GLN A 4 16.04 -34.13 13.35
CA GLN A 4 16.71 -32.90 12.95
C GLN A 4 15.67 -31.99 12.28
N SER A 5 15.53 -30.77 12.81
CA SER A 5 14.83 -29.68 12.14
C SER A 5 15.46 -29.44 10.76
N PRO A 6 14.67 -29.34 9.66
CA PRO A 6 15.22 -29.11 8.32
C PRO A 6 15.73 -27.69 8.10
N TYR A 7 15.66 -26.82 9.12
CA TYR A 7 16.11 -25.43 9.03
C TYR A 7 17.48 -25.26 9.69
N PRO A 8 18.52 -24.83 8.96
CA PRO A 8 19.83 -24.57 9.54
C PRO A 8 19.71 -23.52 10.66
N ALA A 9 20.47 -23.72 11.73
CA ALA A 9 20.56 -22.79 12.85
C ALA A 9 20.88 -21.38 12.32
N TYR A 10 19.98 -20.43 12.56
CA TYR A 10 20.08 -19.04 12.09
C TYR A 10 21.19 -18.30 12.86
N ALA A 11 22.44 -18.51 12.44
CA ALA A 11 23.52 -17.60 12.77
C ALA A 11 23.49 -16.45 11.74
N GLU A 12 23.36 -15.21 12.24
CA GLU A 12 23.32 -13.91 11.51
C GLU A 12 21.92 -13.50 10.99
N PRO A 13 21.05 -12.93 11.85
CA PRO A 13 19.67 -12.64 11.51
C PRO A 13 19.40 -11.31 10.78
N TYR A 14 20.42 -10.53 10.34
CA TYR A 14 20.17 -9.22 9.71
C TYR A 14 21.12 -8.87 8.54
N LEU A 15 21.87 -9.84 8.01
CA LEU A 15 22.66 -9.61 6.78
C LEU A 15 21.73 -9.61 5.55
N LEU A 16 21.96 -8.65 4.65
CA LEU A 16 21.39 -8.59 3.30
C LEU A 16 21.58 -9.96 2.64
N ARG A 17 20.46 -10.61 2.30
CA ARG A 17 20.51 -11.82 1.49
C ARG A 17 20.12 -11.44 0.07
N GLU A 18 21.07 -11.65 -0.83
CA GLU A 18 20.97 -11.40 -2.26
C GLU A 18 20.35 -12.60 -2.99
N TYR A 19 19.50 -12.33 -3.98
CA TYR A 19 18.76 -13.33 -4.76
C TYR A 19 18.55 -12.88 -6.21
N GLY A 20 18.14 -13.82 -7.06
CA GLY A 20 17.84 -13.56 -8.47
C GLY A 20 19.08 -13.54 -9.37
N THR A 21 19.20 -12.52 -10.22
CA THR A 21 20.33 -12.34 -11.14
C THR A 21 21.57 -11.79 -10.40
N LEU A 22 22.70 -11.65 -11.11
CA LEU A 22 23.93 -11.08 -10.52
C LEU A 22 23.69 -9.63 -10.01
N PRO A 23 24.35 -9.18 -8.93
CA PRO A 23 24.27 -7.80 -8.46
C PRO A 23 24.44 -6.78 -9.59
N GLY A 24 23.59 -5.75 -9.58
CA GLY A 24 23.55 -4.73 -10.64
C GLY A 24 22.94 -5.20 -11.97
N ARG A 25 22.38 -6.41 -12.05
CA ARG A 25 21.56 -6.85 -13.18
C ARG A 25 20.08 -6.66 -12.87
N ARG A 26 19.30 -6.32 -13.90
CA ARG A 26 17.84 -6.22 -13.81
C ARG A 26 17.27 -7.51 -13.22
N GLY A 27 16.37 -7.37 -12.25
CA GLY A 27 15.74 -8.48 -11.54
C GLY A 27 16.58 -9.08 -10.39
N HIS A 28 17.75 -8.52 -10.08
CA HIS A 28 18.43 -8.82 -8.83
C HIS A 28 17.63 -8.23 -7.67
N TYR A 29 17.46 -8.98 -6.59
CA TYR A 29 16.70 -8.51 -5.43
C TYR A 29 17.29 -8.97 -4.10
N GLU A 30 17.02 -8.21 -3.05
CA GLU A 30 17.51 -8.45 -1.69
C GLU A 30 16.44 -8.14 -0.64
N MET A 31 16.55 -8.77 0.53
CA MET A 31 15.78 -8.38 1.72
C MET A 31 16.55 -7.27 2.44
N ILE A 32 15.95 -6.09 2.60
CA ILE A 32 16.58 -4.97 3.32
C ILE A 32 16.18 -4.94 4.80
N PHE A 33 14.95 -5.34 5.12
CA PHE A 33 14.48 -5.51 6.50
C PHE A 33 13.56 -6.72 6.58
N HIS A 34 13.53 -7.39 7.74
CA HIS A 34 12.55 -8.43 7.99
C HIS A 34 12.23 -8.55 9.48
N TRP A 35 11.05 -9.08 9.76
CA TRP A 35 10.55 -9.33 11.11
C TRP A 35 9.77 -10.64 11.15
N ASN A 36 9.81 -11.28 12.33
CA ASN A 36 8.80 -12.25 12.71
C ASN A 36 7.48 -11.56 13.08
N HIS A 37 7.54 -10.42 13.78
CA HIS A 37 6.45 -9.49 14.01
C HIS A 37 7.02 -8.07 14.17
N LEU A 38 6.22 -7.04 13.87
CA LEU A 38 6.65 -5.65 14.08
C LEU A 38 6.87 -5.36 15.56
N ASP A 39 7.81 -4.45 15.82
CA ASP A 39 8.10 -3.90 17.14
C ASP A 39 8.39 -2.40 17.03
N TRP A 40 8.15 -1.66 18.11
CA TRP A 40 8.25 -0.21 18.14
C TRP A 40 9.33 0.26 19.09
N ASP A 41 9.91 1.43 18.78
CA ASP A 41 10.70 2.20 19.72
C ASP A 41 9.79 2.92 20.73
N PHE A 42 9.24 2.15 21.67
CA PHE A 42 8.21 2.62 22.59
C PHE A 42 8.67 3.82 23.44
N PRO A 43 7.79 4.80 23.70
CA PRO A 43 8.14 5.98 24.47
C PRO A 43 8.27 5.69 25.97
N ASN A 44 7.76 4.53 26.43
CA ASN A 44 7.90 4.07 27.81
C ASN A 44 7.64 2.56 27.94
N GLU A 45 8.20 1.98 29.00
CA GLU A 45 8.09 0.55 29.32
C GLU A 45 6.65 0.08 29.61
N LYS A 46 5.76 0.96 30.09
CA LYS A 46 4.37 0.59 30.36
C LYS A 46 3.64 0.25 29.05
N MET A 47 3.80 1.09 28.03
CA MET A 47 3.21 0.89 26.70
C MET A 47 3.73 -0.41 26.07
N LYS A 48 5.05 -0.63 26.12
CA LYS A 48 5.68 -1.86 25.65
C LYS A 48 5.11 -3.09 26.35
N LYS A 49 5.06 -3.09 27.69
CA LYS A 49 4.52 -4.21 28.48
C LYS A 49 3.07 -4.50 28.14
N GLU A 50 2.24 -3.48 27.95
CA GLU A 50 0.85 -3.66 27.56
C GLU A 50 0.71 -4.26 26.16
N PHE A 51 1.47 -3.76 25.20
CA PHE A 51 1.49 -4.25 23.82
C PHE A 51 1.80 -5.75 23.74
N TYR A 52 2.82 -6.20 24.47
CA TYR A 52 3.16 -7.63 24.54
C TYR A 52 2.18 -8.44 25.37
N LYS A 53 1.71 -7.92 26.52
CA LYS A 53 0.75 -8.61 27.40
C LYS A 53 -0.57 -8.89 26.68
N LYS A 54 -1.03 -7.95 25.84
CA LYS A 54 -2.28 -8.08 25.07
C LYS A 54 -2.08 -8.69 23.68
N GLU A 55 -0.84 -9.09 23.36
CA GLU A 55 -0.47 -9.67 22.07
C GLU A 55 -0.88 -8.82 20.86
N TYR A 56 -0.86 -7.49 20.99
CA TYR A 56 -1.26 -6.58 19.91
C TYR A 56 -0.36 -6.69 18.67
N TRP A 57 0.88 -7.13 18.83
CA TRP A 57 1.80 -7.44 17.73
C TRP A 57 1.24 -8.45 16.73
N LYS A 58 0.35 -9.38 17.14
CA LYS A 58 -0.31 -10.33 16.21
C LYS A 58 -1.28 -9.67 15.24
N LYS A 59 -1.65 -8.41 15.50
CA LYS A 59 -2.62 -7.63 14.72
C LYS A 59 -1.98 -6.56 13.84
N CYS A 60 -0.64 -6.49 13.85
CA CYS A 60 0.11 -5.45 13.18
C CYS A 60 0.69 -5.98 11.86
N MET A 61 0.10 -5.56 10.73
CA MET A 61 0.59 -5.85 9.39
C MET A 61 1.04 -4.56 8.71
N PRO A 62 2.23 -4.53 8.08
CA PRO A 62 2.67 -3.39 7.29
C PRO A 62 1.92 -3.39 5.95
N ALA A 63 1.46 -2.22 5.51
CA ALA A 63 0.74 -2.06 4.26
C ALA A 63 1.58 -1.31 3.20
N GLY A 64 1.84 -0.01 3.42
CA GLY A 64 2.60 0.83 2.49
C GLY A 64 4.05 1.07 2.94
N ILE A 65 4.99 1.05 1.99
CA ILE A 65 6.40 1.42 2.16
C ILE A 65 6.76 2.56 1.22
N LYS A 66 7.47 3.58 1.70
CA LYS A 66 8.09 4.62 0.86
C LYS A 66 9.46 4.99 1.41
N MET A 67 10.29 5.61 0.56
CA MET A 67 11.60 6.12 0.92
C MET A 67 11.69 7.61 0.59
N ASP A 68 12.19 8.43 1.50
CA ASP A 68 12.47 9.84 1.21
C ASP A 68 13.80 10.01 0.45
N ARG A 69 14.11 11.25 0.04
CA ARG A 69 15.35 11.56 -0.70
C ARG A 69 16.61 11.34 0.14
N GLU A 70 16.49 11.41 1.46
CA GLU A 70 17.57 11.15 2.43
C GLU A 70 17.85 9.64 2.60
N GLY A 71 16.96 8.78 2.12
CA GLY A 71 17.09 7.32 2.22
C GLY A 71 16.48 6.74 3.49
N HIS A 72 15.62 7.48 4.20
CA HIS A 72 14.82 6.93 5.28
C HIS A 72 13.62 6.17 4.74
N TYR A 73 13.32 5.05 5.38
CA TYR A 73 12.16 4.22 5.05
C TYR A 73 11.01 4.52 5.99
N TYR A 74 9.82 4.68 5.43
CA TYR A 74 8.58 4.84 6.16
C TYR A 74 7.68 3.64 5.91
N VAL A 75 6.92 3.23 6.92
CA VAL A 75 5.98 2.12 6.83
C VAL A 75 4.67 2.46 7.52
N SER A 76 3.56 2.23 6.82
CA SER A 76 2.23 2.32 7.41
C SER A 76 1.82 0.99 8.01
N VAL A 77 1.14 1.06 9.16
CA VAL A 77 0.53 -0.06 9.88
C VAL A 77 -0.92 0.36 10.15
N PRO A 78 -1.85 0.07 9.25
CA PRO A 78 -3.24 0.49 9.39
C PRO A 78 -3.88 -0.13 10.64
N ARG A 79 -4.80 0.60 11.28
CA ARG A 79 -5.50 0.16 12.49
C ARG A 79 -6.69 -0.74 12.18
N TRP A 80 -6.49 -1.82 11.43
CA TRP A 80 -7.54 -2.83 11.15
C TRP A 80 -8.05 -3.55 12.41
N ALA A 81 -7.34 -3.41 13.52
CA ALA A 81 -7.80 -3.79 14.84
C ALA A 81 -7.30 -2.82 15.91
N HIS A 82 -7.94 -2.87 17.08
CA HIS A 82 -7.48 -2.17 18.27
C HIS A 82 -6.09 -2.65 18.71
N GLY A 83 -5.24 -1.72 19.15
CA GLY A 83 -3.95 -2.01 19.79
C GLY A 83 -2.69 -1.69 18.96
N VAL A 84 -2.84 -1.27 17.70
CA VAL A 84 -1.72 -0.78 16.87
C VAL A 84 -1.16 0.53 17.45
N PRO A 85 0.10 0.58 17.92
CA PRO A 85 0.65 1.73 18.64
C PRO A 85 0.69 3.01 17.81
N ALA A 86 1.25 2.93 16.61
CA ALA A 86 1.36 4.03 15.66
C ALA A 86 1.13 3.53 14.24
N THR A 87 0.36 4.30 13.47
CA THR A 87 -0.12 3.89 12.16
C THR A 87 0.78 4.33 11.01
N LEU A 88 1.61 5.35 11.22
CA LEU A 88 2.67 5.74 10.31
C LEU A 88 3.99 5.79 11.08
N ASN A 89 5.03 5.21 10.51
CA ASN A 89 6.28 4.98 11.22
C ASN A 89 7.48 5.21 10.30
N LYS A 90 8.60 5.64 10.88
CA LYS A 90 9.94 5.59 10.27
C LYS A 90 10.65 4.33 10.79
N ILE A 91 11.35 3.62 9.91
CA ILE A 91 12.17 2.46 10.31
C ILE A 91 13.51 2.97 10.86
N VAL A 92 13.87 2.54 12.06
CA VAL A 92 15.15 2.86 12.72
C VAL A 92 15.86 1.57 13.14
N ILE A 93 17.19 1.58 13.12
CA ILE A 93 17.99 0.44 13.62
C ILE A 93 18.46 0.73 15.04
N LYS A 94 18.08 -0.12 16.00
CA LYS A 94 18.60 -0.08 17.38
C LYS A 94 19.09 -1.47 17.77
N ASP A 95 20.30 -1.54 18.33
CA ASP A 95 20.96 -2.79 18.72
C ASP A 95 20.96 -3.86 17.60
N GLY A 96 21.17 -3.41 16.36
CA GLY A 96 21.17 -4.26 15.16
C GLY A 96 19.79 -4.76 14.72
N LYS A 97 18.70 -4.29 15.33
CA LYS A 97 17.33 -4.68 15.00
C LYS A 97 16.55 -3.53 14.37
N PRO A 98 15.76 -3.77 13.32
CA PRO A 98 14.85 -2.78 12.79
C PRO A 98 13.63 -2.63 13.70
N LEU A 99 13.35 -1.40 14.13
CA LEU A 99 12.20 -1.00 14.94
C LEU A 99 11.41 0.10 14.24
N LEU A 100 10.16 0.28 14.65
CA LEU A 100 9.27 1.33 14.16
C LEU A 100 9.23 2.52 15.13
N GLU A 101 9.62 3.70 14.66
CA GLU A 101 9.49 4.97 15.36
C GLU A 101 8.24 5.69 14.83
N ALA A 102 7.32 6.09 15.73
CA ALA A 102 6.08 6.75 15.33
C ALA A 102 6.35 8.06 14.59
N PHE A 103 5.82 8.21 13.38
CA PHE A 103 6.04 9.36 12.52
C PHE A 103 4.73 10.15 12.27
N PRO A 104 4.76 11.50 12.31
CA PRO A 104 5.89 12.35 12.70
C PRO A 104 6.19 12.34 14.21
N SER A 105 5.27 11.81 15.02
CA SER A 105 5.46 11.60 16.46
C SER A 105 4.42 10.66 17.04
N TRP A 106 4.61 10.27 18.30
CA TRP A 106 3.60 9.57 19.11
C TRP A 106 2.31 10.37 19.30
N GLU A 107 2.39 11.70 19.42
CA GLU A 107 1.21 12.57 19.56
C GLU A 107 0.35 12.55 18.30
N TRP A 108 1.00 12.64 17.14
CA TRP A 108 0.33 12.54 15.83
C TRP A 108 -0.24 11.15 15.54
N ASN A 109 0.17 10.14 16.29
CA ASN A 109 -0.35 8.79 16.21
C ASN A 109 -1.30 8.45 17.38
N ARG A 110 -1.92 9.43 18.05
CA ARG A 110 -2.88 9.13 19.12
C ARG A 110 -4.22 8.62 18.55
N ALA A 111 -4.46 7.32 18.69
CA ALA A 111 -5.73 6.68 18.34
C ALA A 111 -6.94 7.31 19.07
N GLY A 112 -8.05 7.49 18.35
CA GLY A 112 -9.29 8.06 18.87
C GLY A 112 -9.35 9.59 18.89
N ASN A 113 -8.34 10.29 18.37
CA ASN A 113 -8.33 11.75 18.24
C ASN A 113 -8.41 12.19 16.77
N PRO A 114 -9.60 12.53 16.23
CA PRO A 114 -9.78 12.82 14.79
C PRO A 114 -8.86 13.91 14.22
N ALA A 115 -8.35 14.82 15.06
CA ALA A 115 -7.40 15.86 14.66
C ALA A 115 -6.02 15.34 14.23
N VAL A 116 -5.68 14.08 14.53
CA VAL A 116 -4.40 13.44 14.18
C VAL A 116 -4.63 12.10 13.47
N LEU A 117 -3.55 11.35 13.18
CA LEU A 117 -3.62 10.13 12.35
C LEU A 117 -4.37 8.99 13.05
N GLN A 118 -5.41 8.47 12.39
CA GLN A 118 -6.25 7.40 12.90
C GLN A 118 -5.89 6.05 12.30
N SER A 119 -5.73 5.95 10.99
CA SER A 119 -5.32 4.72 10.31
C SER A 119 -4.80 5.09 8.92
N VAL A 120 -3.48 5.10 8.76
CA VAL A 120 -2.82 5.35 7.48
C VAL A 120 -2.68 4.03 6.75
N LEU A 121 -3.09 4.01 5.48
CA LEU A 121 -2.93 2.87 4.59
C LEU A 121 -1.94 3.25 3.48
N GLY A 122 -2.41 3.90 2.42
CA GLY A 122 -1.56 4.50 1.38
C GLY A 122 -1.06 5.91 1.74
N TYR A 123 0.06 6.27 1.13
CA TYR A 123 0.65 7.61 1.19
C TYR A 123 1.69 7.72 0.06
N GLU A 124 2.04 8.95 -0.33
CA GLU A 124 3.06 9.20 -1.35
C GLU A 124 4.08 10.22 -0.86
N ILE A 125 5.35 10.06 -1.26
CA ILE A 125 6.37 11.10 -1.06
C ILE A 125 6.67 11.70 -2.43
N ASP A 126 6.34 12.98 -2.58
CA ASP A 126 6.40 13.65 -3.87
C ASP A 126 7.80 14.19 -4.24
N GLU A 127 7.95 14.74 -5.45
CA GLU A 127 9.23 15.29 -5.94
C GLU A 127 9.78 16.47 -5.11
N TYR A 128 8.95 17.07 -4.25
CA TYR A 128 9.32 18.16 -3.35
C TYR A 128 9.64 17.70 -1.92
N ASN A 129 9.77 16.38 -1.67
CA ASN A 129 9.90 15.79 -0.32
C ASN A 129 8.70 16.08 0.60
N ARG A 130 7.51 16.18 0.03
CA ARG A 130 6.29 16.29 0.83
C ARG A 130 5.63 14.94 0.91
N MET A 131 5.34 14.50 2.13
CA MET A 131 4.58 13.28 2.36
C MET A 131 3.09 13.59 2.36
N TRP A 132 2.38 13.02 1.40
CA TRP A 132 0.93 13.06 1.27
C TRP A 132 0.35 11.81 1.91
N ILE A 133 -0.14 11.96 3.14
CA ILE A 133 -0.60 10.88 3.99
C ILE A 133 -2.12 10.76 3.85
N LEU A 134 -2.60 9.62 3.36
CA LEU A 134 -4.02 9.30 3.29
C LEU A 134 -4.44 8.58 4.59
N ASP A 135 -5.13 9.30 5.46
CA ASP A 135 -5.73 8.72 6.67
C ASP A 135 -7.14 8.26 6.35
N GLN A 136 -7.37 6.93 6.37
CA GLN A 136 -8.69 6.35 6.12
C GLN A 136 -9.64 6.49 7.31
N GLY A 137 -9.18 6.99 8.46
CA GLY A 137 -10.04 7.34 9.60
C GLY A 137 -10.57 6.17 10.43
N LYS A 138 -10.56 4.94 9.90
CA LYS A 138 -11.17 3.76 10.53
C LYS A 138 -10.23 3.05 11.49
N ILE A 139 -10.70 2.83 12.71
CA ILE A 139 -10.07 1.94 13.69
C ILE A 139 -10.97 0.72 13.84
N ALA A 140 -10.39 -0.47 13.68
CA ALA A 140 -11.10 -1.74 13.80
C ALA A 140 -12.39 -1.84 12.94
N TYR A 141 -12.36 -1.25 11.73
CA TYR A 141 -13.50 -1.18 10.79
C TYR A 141 -14.73 -0.42 11.31
N GLU A 142 -14.61 0.28 12.45
CA GLU A 142 -15.68 1.12 12.98
C GLU A 142 -16.00 2.29 12.03
N THR A 143 -17.17 2.91 12.21
CA THR A 143 -17.52 4.13 11.47
C THR A 143 -16.52 5.22 11.83
N SER A 144 -15.95 5.88 10.81
CA SER A 144 -15.01 6.98 11.01
C SER A 144 -15.72 8.17 11.68
N PRO A 145 -15.22 8.71 12.79
CA PRO A 145 -15.68 10.00 13.28
C PRO A 145 -15.38 11.11 12.27
N GLU A 146 -16.21 12.15 12.24
CA GLU A 146 -15.97 13.32 11.40
C GLU A 146 -14.56 13.91 11.63
N GLY A 147 -13.90 14.32 10.54
CA GLY A 147 -12.51 14.77 10.56
C GLY A 147 -11.46 13.65 10.56
N SER A 148 -11.84 12.38 10.73
CA SER A 148 -10.88 11.28 10.79
C SER A 148 -10.35 10.88 9.41
N GLN A 149 -11.21 10.91 8.38
CA GLN A 149 -10.82 10.72 6.99
C GLN A 149 -10.23 12.02 6.45
N LYS A 150 -8.94 12.00 6.07
CA LYS A 150 -8.22 13.22 5.69
C LYS A 150 -6.95 12.93 4.88
N LEU A 151 -6.54 13.94 4.13
CA LEU A 151 -5.24 14.02 3.48
C LEU A 151 -4.35 14.97 4.31
N VAL A 152 -3.29 14.43 4.90
CA VAL A 152 -2.32 15.20 5.70
C VAL A 152 -1.05 15.39 4.89
N ILE A 153 -0.51 16.60 4.85
CA ILE A 153 0.69 16.94 4.08
C ILE A 153 1.78 17.38 5.04
N ILE A 154 2.92 16.69 5.03
CA ILE A 154 4.09 17.03 5.85
C ILE A 154 5.27 17.36 4.93
N ASP A 155 5.91 18.51 5.19
CA ASP A 155 7.22 18.85 4.65
C ASP A 155 8.28 18.00 5.37
N LEU A 156 8.93 17.05 4.66
CA LEU A 156 9.95 16.19 5.26
C LEU A 156 11.29 16.91 5.48
N ASP A 157 11.60 17.94 4.68
CA ASP A 157 12.84 18.73 4.84
C ASP A 157 12.80 19.52 6.16
N ARG A 158 11.60 20.02 6.53
CA ARG A 158 11.39 20.82 7.76
C ARG A 158 10.77 20.04 8.92
N ASN A 159 10.28 18.84 8.66
CA ASN A 159 9.43 18.06 9.57
C ASN A 159 8.24 18.90 10.09
N GLN A 160 7.50 19.54 9.19
CA GLN A 160 6.40 20.46 9.51
C GLN A 160 5.12 20.09 8.78
N LEU A 161 3.99 20.21 9.48
CA LEU A 161 2.67 20.12 8.87
C LEU A 161 2.50 21.28 7.87
N ILE A 162 2.21 20.94 6.62
CA ILE A 162 1.78 21.89 5.59
C ILE A 162 0.26 22.07 5.67
N ASP A 163 -0.50 20.97 5.68
CA ASP A 163 -1.96 20.99 5.65
C ASP A 163 -2.57 19.70 6.19
N SER A 164 -3.85 19.78 6.57
CA SER A 164 -4.69 18.64 6.96
C SER A 164 -6.09 18.86 6.40
N ILE A 165 -6.40 18.16 5.31
CA ILE A 165 -7.59 18.38 4.49
C ILE A 165 -8.59 17.26 4.78
N GLN A 166 -9.69 17.58 5.45
CA GLN A 166 -10.76 16.62 5.70
C GLN A 166 -11.42 16.17 4.40
N ILE A 167 -11.64 14.86 4.27
CA ILE A 167 -12.43 14.27 3.19
C ILE A 167 -13.88 14.17 3.69
N PRO A 168 -14.86 14.85 3.06
CA PRO A 168 -16.25 14.83 3.51
C PRO A 168 -16.93 13.48 3.34
N ASN A 169 -17.96 13.20 4.16
CA ASN A 169 -18.70 11.93 4.13
C ASN A 169 -19.39 11.66 2.79
N GLU A 170 -19.79 12.70 2.06
CA GLU A 170 -20.40 12.61 0.73
C GLU A 170 -19.40 12.24 -0.37
N ILE A 171 -18.10 12.39 -0.11
CA ILE A 171 -17.01 11.98 -1.01
C ILE A 171 -16.52 10.56 -0.66
N ALA A 172 -16.35 10.31 0.64
CA ALA A 172 -15.93 9.04 1.20
C ALA A 172 -16.82 8.71 2.40
N ASN A 173 -17.72 7.74 2.23
CA ASN A 173 -18.67 7.39 3.28
C ASN A 173 -17.93 6.90 4.54
N TYR A 174 -18.16 7.55 5.68
CA TYR A 174 -17.47 7.24 6.94
C TYR A 174 -17.68 5.79 7.41
N ARG A 175 -18.77 5.15 6.97
CA ARG A 175 -19.10 3.76 7.29
C ARG A 175 -18.53 2.79 6.27
N THR A 176 -18.72 3.01 4.97
CA THR A 176 -18.44 2.00 3.94
C THR A 176 -17.16 2.22 3.13
N SER A 177 -16.64 3.45 3.08
CA SER A 177 -15.41 3.77 2.38
C SER A 177 -14.20 3.07 3.03
N PHE A 178 -13.26 2.68 2.19
CA PHE A 178 -11.96 2.16 2.58
C PHE A 178 -10.91 2.81 1.68
N LEU A 179 -10.52 4.02 2.05
CA LEU A 179 -9.50 4.81 1.34
C LEU A 179 -8.18 4.05 1.37
N ASN A 180 -7.64 3.72 0.20
CA ASN A 180 -6.53 2.79 0.08
C ASN A 180 -5.24 3.48 -0.36
N ASP A 181 -5.04 3.62 -1.66
CA ASP A 181 -3.83 4.20 -2.24
C ASP A 181 -4.03 5.62 -2.79
N VAL A 182 -2.91 6.33 -2.95
CA VAL A 182 -2.86 7.70 -3.43
C VAL A 182 -1.68 7.94 -4.37
N VAL A 183 -1.92 8.69 -5.45
CA VAL A 183 -0.88 9.23 -6.34
C VAL A 183 -1.04 10.74 -6.50
N VAL A 184 0.07 11.46 -6.64
CA VAL A 184 0.14 12.92 -6.60
C VAL A 184 0.60 13.46 -7.95
N ASP A 185 -0.21 14.31 -8.54
CA ASP A 185 0.07 15.02 -9.79
C ASP A 185 0.36 16.49 -9.49
N ASN A 186 1.60 16.76 -9.12
CA ASN A 186 2.06 18.12 -8.86
C ASN A 186 2.11 19.00 -10.11
N LYS A 187 2.29 18.40 -11.30
CA LYS A 187 2.38 19.09 -12.59
C LYS A 187 1.05 19.76 -12.93
N ASN A 188 -0.05 19.02 -12.79
CA ASN A 188 -1.40 19.50 -13.09
C ASN A 188 -2.15 20.03 -11.85
N GLY A 189 -1.68 19.70 -10.64
CA GLY A 189 -2.26 20.17 -9.38
C GLY A 189 -3.41 19.32 -8.87
N PHE A 190 -3.27 17.99 -8.97
CA PHE A 190 -4.30 17.03 -8.58
C PHE A 190 -3.74 15.87 -7.74
N VAL A 191 -4.62 15.19 -7.02
CA VAL A 191 -4.33 13.95 -6.30
C VAL A 191 -5.43 12.96 -6.63
N TYR A 192 -5.07 11.70 -6.87
CA TYR A 192 -6.03 10.63 -7.17
C TYR A 192 -5.93 9.56 -6.10
N ILE A 193 -7.08 9.13 -5.58
CA ILE A 193 -7.20 8.22 -4.44
C ILE A 193 -8.13 7.07 -4.83
N THR A 194 -7.74 5.84 -4.50
CA THR A 194 -8.65 4.69 -4.58
C THR A 194 -9.47 4.54 -3.30
N ASP A 195 -10.75 4.24 -3.49
CA ASP A 195 -11.62 3.78 -2.44
C ASP A 195 -12.02 2.35 -2.76
N SER A 196 -11.57 1.40 -1.95
CA SER A 196 -11.84 -0.02 -2.15
C SER A 196 -13.28 -0.40 -1.78
N GLY A 197 -13.99 0.47 -1.03
CA GLY A 197 -15.42 0.32 -0.75
C GLY A 197 -15.81 -0.84 0.16
N ASN A 198 -14.84 -1.47 0.83
CA ASN A 198 -15.02 -2.62 1.73
C ASN A 198 -14.82 -2.26 3.22
N GLY A 199 -15.11 -1.02 3.60
CA GLY A 199 -14.85 -0.49 4.95
C GLY A 199 -15.80 -0.99 6.04
N TRP A 200 -16.79 -1.82 5.69
CA TRP A 200 -17.75 -2.43 6.60
C TRP A 200 -18.01 -3.90 6.21
N PRO A 201 -18.02 -4.85 7.17
CA PRO A 201 -18.30 -6.25 6.87
C PRO A 201 -19.72 -6.44 6.32
N ASP A 202 -19.86 -7.36 5.35
CA ASP A 202 -21.15 -7.79 4.78
C ASP A 202 -22.02 -6.66 4.16
N HIS A 203 -21.40 -5.53 3.78
CA HIS A 203 -22.03 -4.49 2.96
C HIS A 203 -21.75 -4.73 1.47
N PRO A 204 -22.63 -4.29 0.54
CA PRO A 204 -22.26 -4.17 -0.87
C PRO A 204 -20.97 -3.37 -1.05
N LEU A 205 -20.13 -3.79 -1.98
CA LEU A 205 -18.95 -3.01 -2.29
C LEU A 205 -19.36 -1.64 -2.88
N ASP A 206 -18.72 -0.58 -2.39
CA ASP A 206 -18.92 0.81 -2.84
C ASP A 206 -17.59 1.40 -3.31
N GLY A 207 -16.88 0.66 -4.18
CA GLY A 207 -15.59 1.12 -4.71
C GLY A 207 -15.71 2.34 -5.65
N GLY A 208 -14.65 3.12 -5.77
CA GLY A 208 -14.61 4.31 -6.62
C GLY A 208 -13.22 4.97 -6.67
N ILE A 209 -13.11 6.07 -7.42
CA ILE A 209 -11.92 6.91 -7.46
C ILE A 209 -12.29 8.30 -6.94
N ILE A 210 -11.44 8.89 -6.10
CA ILE A 210 -11.59 10.25 -5.60
C ILE A 210 -10.49 11.12 -6.20
N VAL A 211 -10.89 12.25 -6.78
CA VAL A 211 -10.00 13.25 -7.35
C VAL A 211 -10.01 14.47 -6.47
N PHE A 212 -8.84 14.94 -6.03
CA PHE A 212 -8.69 16.17 -5.28
C PHE A 212 -7.97 17.21 -6.14
N ASN A 213 -8.59 18.38 -6.29
CA ASN A 213 -7.95 19.53 -6.93
C ASN A 213 -7.24 20.37 -5.88
N ILE A 214 -5.91 20.44 -5.97
CA ILE A 214 -5.06 21.11 -4.98
C ILE A 214 -5.34 22.62 -4.93
N ARG A 215 -5.64 23.24 -6.09
CA ARG A 215 -5.83 24.70 -6.21
C ARG A 215 -7.16 25.15 -5.64
N THR A 216 -8.24 24.46 -6.00
CA THR A 216 -9.61 24.81 -5.55
C THR A 216 -9.97 24.18 -4.22
N ARG A 217 -9.16 23.23 -3.73
CA ARG A 217 -9.39 22.45 -2.50
C ARG A 217 -10.71 21.67 -2.53
N THR A 218 -11.08 21.18 -3.70
CA THR A 218 -12.34 20.44 -3.89
C THR A 218 -12.07 18.99 -4.23
N PHE A 219 -12.84 18.11 -3.60
CA PHE A 219 -12.89 16.69 -3.96
C PHE A 219 -14.01 16.42 -4.96
N ARG A 220 -13.83 15.38 -5.76
CA ARG A 220 -14.84 14.82 -6.64
C ARG A 220 -14.70 13.30 -6.65
N ARG A 221 -15.79 12.60 -6.35
CA ARG A 221 -15.87 11.16 -6.53
C ARG A 221 -16.30 10.84 -7.96
N VAL A 222 -15.58 9.94 -8.62
CA VAL A 222 -15.83 9.47 -9.98
C VAL A 222 -15.77 7.94 -10.00
N LEU A 223 -16.33 7.34 -11.06
CA LEU A 223 -16.37 5.89 -11.20
C LEU A 223 -17.01 5.17 -9.98
N ASP A 224 -17.93 5.86 -9.30
CA ASP A 224 -18.62 5.35 -8.13
C ASP A 224 -19.43 4.11 -8.50
N ARG A 225 -19.13 2.97 -7.86
CA ARG A 225 -19.75 1.67 -8.12
C ARG A 225 -19.59 1.19 -9.57
N HIS A 226 -18.65 1.75 -10.32
CA HIS A 226 -18.37 1.36 -11.69
C HIS A 226 -17.76 -0.03 -11.72
N PHE A 227 -18.08 -0.87 -12.71
CA PHE A 227 -17.66 -2.28 -12.74
C PHE A 227 -16.14 -2.50 -12.60
N SER A 228 -15.31 -1.55 -13.04
CA SER A 228 -13.84 -1.62 -12.92
C SER A 228 -13.30 -1.25 -11.54
N THR A 229 -14.14 -0.73 -10.65
CA THR A 229 -13.81 -0.40 -9.25
C THR A 229 -14.44 -1.37 -8.26
N GLN A 230 -15.20 -2.35 -8.75
CA GLN A 230 -15.85 -3.37 -7.93
C GLN A 230 -15.12 -4.71 -8.02
N ASP A 231 -15.45 -5.62 -7.10
CA ASP A 231 -15.04 -7.01 -7.15
C ASP A 231 -15.59 -7.70 -8.39
N PHE A 232 -14.80 -8.61 -8.96
CA PHE A 232 -15.29 -9.50 -9.99
C PHE A 232 -16.24 -10.53 -9.34
N PRO A 233 -17.50 -10.63 -9.78
CA PRO A 233 -18.50 -11.43 -9.08
C PRO A 233 -18.10 -12.90 -8.90
N GLY A 234 -18.13 -13.38 -7.66
CA GLY A 234 -17.84 -14.77 -7.31
C GLY A 234 -16.37 -15.17 -7.47
N PHE A 235 -15.47 -14.21 -7.68
CA PHE A 235 -14.05 -14.48 -7.88
C PHE A 235 -13.38 -15.02 -6.62
N HIS A 236 -12.64 -16.12 -6.78
CA HIS A 236 -11.82 -16.72 -5.75
C HIS A 236 -10.39 -16.79 -6.28
N PHE A 237 -9.43 -16.55 -5.40
CA PHE A 237 -8.02 -16.72 -5.69
C PHE A 237 -7.29 -17.29 -4.48
N GLU A 238 -6.12 -17.82 -4.74
CA GLU A 238 -5.29 -18.47 -3.75
C GLU A 238 -3.93 -17.80 -3.68
N ILE A 239 -3.36 -17.79 -2.49
CA ILE A 239 -1.97 -17.38 -2.26
C ILE A 239 -1.29 -18.59 -1.64
N ASP A 240 -0.21 -19.03 -2.28
CA ASP A 240 0.56 -20.21 -1.85
C ASP A 240 -0.30 -21.48 -1.69
N ASN A 241 -1.17 -21.73 -2.69
CA ASN A 241 -2.12 -22.86 -2.73
C ASN A 241 -3.13 -22.87 -1.56
N ARG A 242 -3.41 -21.69 -1.01
CA ARG A 242 -4.41 -21.52 0.05
C ARG A 242 -5.42 -20.46 -0.37
N PRO A 243 -6.73 -20.77 -0.31
CA PRO A 243 -7.74 -19.76 -0.54
C PRO A 243 -7.67 -18.70 0.56
N VAL A 244 -7.80 -17.42 0.18
CA VAL A 244 -7.74 -16.29 1.13
C VAL A 244 -8.87 -16.38 2.17
N PHE A 245 -10.04 -16.86 1.77
CA PHE A 245 -11.14 -17.27 2.64
C PHE A 245 -11.60 -18.66 2.23
N THR A 246 -11.88 -19.53 3.20
CA THR A 246 -12.23 -20.93 2.92
C THR A 246 -13.65 -21.11 2.37
N ASN A 247 -14.61 -20.29 2.82
CA ASN A 247 -16.05 -20.51 2.59
C ASN A 247 -16.76 -19.37 1.82
N LYS A 248 -16.06 -18.28 1.48
CA LYS A 248 -16.64 -17.14 0.77
C LYS A 248 -15.57 -16.40 -0.04
N PRO A 249 -15.92 -15.69 -1.12
CA PRO A 249 -14.96 -14.83 -1.81
C PRO A 249 -14.59 -13.62 -0.97
N ILE A 250 -13.34 -13.17 -1.06
CA ILE A 250 -12.94 -11.85 -0.58
C ILE A 250 -13.46 -10.78 -1.54
N LYS A 251 -13.97 -9.67 -1.01
CA LYS A 251 -14.53 -8.58 -1.80
C LYS A 251 -13.79 -7.29 -1.48
N ILE A 252 -12.89 -6.90 -2.38
CA ILE A 252 -12.13 -5.66 -2.31
C ILE A 252 -12.14 -5.03 -3.70
N GLY A 253 -12.54 -3.76 -3.74
CA GLY A 253 -12.69 -2.96 -4.96
C GLY A 253 -11.37 -2.36 -5.43
N ALA A 254 -11.47 -1.17 -6.03
CA ALA A 254 -10.33 -0.40 -6.50
C ALA A 254 -9.30 -0.19 -5.39
N ASP A 255 -8.04 -0.47 -5.70
CA ASP A 255 -6.96 -0.43 -4.73
C ASP A 255 -5.68 0.09 -5.37
N GLY A 256 -4.91 -0.79 -6.02
CA GLY A 256 -3.72 -0.40 -6.77
C GLY A 256 -4.02 0.71 -7.77
N ILE A 257 -3.18 1.75 -7.73
CA ILE A 257 -3.26 2.94 -8.57
C ILE A 257 -1.85 3.37 -8.96
N ALA A 258 -1.68 3.78 -10.22
CA ALA A 258 -0.42 4.27 -10.73
C ALA A 258 -0.67 5.39 -11.75
N LEU A 259 0.19 6.40 -11.75
CA LEU A 259 0.10 7.53 -12.68
C LEU A 259 1.26 7.44 -13.68
N SER A 260 0.98 7.56 -14.98
CA SER A 260 2.05 7.57 -15.99
C SER A 260 3.06 8.70 -15.74
N GLY A 261 4.32 8.54 -16.20
CA GLY A 261 5.38 9.55 -16.04
C GLY A 261 4.98 10.96 -16.53
N GLU A 262 4.28 11.01 -17.66
CA GLU A 262 3.73 12.24 -18.26
C GLU A 262 2.48 12.78 -17.53
N ARG A 263 1.94 12.00 -16.58
CA ARG A 263 0.74 12.29 -15.78
C ARG A 263 -0.55 12.40 -16.60
N THR A 264 -0.58 11.71 -17.73
CA THR A 264 -1.68 11.72 -18.72
C THR A 264 -2.64 10.54 -18.59
N VAL A 265 -2.19 9.43 -17.98
CA VAL A 265 -2.98 8.20 -17.84
C VAL A 265 -2.94 7.75 -16.38
N LEU A 266 -4.12 7.58 -15.80
CA LEU A 266 -4.31 6.95 -14.51
C LEU A 266 -4.60 5.46 -14.73
N TYR A 267 -3.71 4.61 -14.23
CA TYR A 267 -3.89 3.17 -14.17
C TYR A 267 -4.44 2.77 -12.82
N TYR A 268 -5.37 1.82 -12.79
CA TYR A 268 -5.89 1.28 -11.54
C TYR A 268 -6.43 -0.14 -11.73
N CYS A 269 -6.59 -0.87 -10.64
CA CYS A 269 -7.28 -2.16 -10.65
C CYS A 269 -8.05 -2.41 -9.34
N GLN A 270 -8.99 -3.36 -9.39
CA GLN A 270 -9.51 -3.96 -8.17
C GLN A 270 -8.59 -5.09 -7.68
N VAL A 271 -8.60 -5.35 -6.37
CA VAL A 271 -7.89 -6.52 -5.80
C VAL A 271 -8.62 -7.82 -6.15
N THR A 272 -9.94 -7.85 -6.01
CA THR A 272 -10.75 -9.03 -6.36
C THR A 272 -10.98 -9.07 -7.88
N GLY A 273 -9.91 -9.25 -8.65
CA GLY A 273 -9.92 -9.31 -10.11
C GLY A 273 -8.51 -9.25 -10.68
N ARG A 274 -8.36 -9.55 -11.98
CA ARG A 274 -7.03 -9.58 -12.63
C ARG A 274 -6.81 -8.47 -13.66
N ASN A 275 -7.85 -7.72 -14.02
CA ASN A 275 -7.76 -6.71 -15.06
C ASN A 275 -6.99 -5.46 -14.61
N LEU A 276 -6.23 -4.87 -15.52
CA LEU A 276 -5.73 -3.50 -15.40
C LEU A 276 -6.68 -2.57 -16.17
N TYR A 277 -7.02 -1.44 -15.59
CA TYR A 277 -7.80 -0.40 -16.22
C TYR A 277 -6.99 0.88 -16.37
N ALA A 278 -7.37 1.70 -17.35
CA ALA A 278 -6.76 2.99 -17.61
C ALA A 278 -7.82 4.04 -17.96
N ILE A 279 -7.56 5.28 -17.56
CA ILE A 279 -8.37 6.45 -17.96
C ILE A 279 -7.47 7.67 -18.14
N ASP A 280 -7.81 8.52 -19.10
CA ASP A 280 -7.08 9.76 -19.35
C ASP A 280 -7.35 10.77 -18.22
N THR A 281 -6.29 11.32 -17.64
CA THR A 281 -6.38 12.23 -16.49
C THR A 281 -7.10 13.53 -16.84
N SER A 282 -7.05 13.98 -18.09
CA SER A 282 -7.76 15.20 -18.54
C SER A 282 -9.27 15.16 -18.29
N LEU A 283 -9.89 13.97 -18.40
CA LEU A 283 -11.32 13.76 -18.11
C LEU A 283 -11.62 13.85 -16.61
N LEU A 284 -10.63 13.55 -15.77
CA LEU A 284 -10.74 13.60 -14.31
C LEU A 284 -10.46 15.01 -13.77
N GLN A 285 -9.55 15.73 -14.42
CA GLN A 285 -9.08 17.06 -14.04
C GLN A 285 -10.12 18.14 -14.37
N ASP A 286 -10.91 17.96 -15.43
CA ASP A 286 -12.06 18.81 -15.70
C ASP A 286 -13.28 18.37 -14.87
N PHE A 287 -13.54 19.10 -13.79
CA PHE A 287 -14.66 18.83 -12.89
C PHE A 287 -16.03 19.11 -13.54
N GLN A 288 -16.08 19.70 -14.74
CA GLN A 288 -17.31 19.85 -15.53
C GLN A 288 -17.59 18.65 -16.45
N THR A 289 -16.61 17.78 -16.72
CA THR A 289 -16.81 16.60 -17.55
C THR A 289 -17.87 15.68 -16.92
N PRO A 290 -18.98 15.31 -17.61
CA PRO A 290 -20.04 14.49 -17.02
C PRO A 290 -19.55 13.11 -16.57
N LEU A 291 -20.11 12.57 -15.48
CA LEU A 291 -19.69 11.28 -14.91
C LEU A 291 -19.90 10.12 -15.89
N GLU A 292 -20.90 10.20 -16.76
CA GLU A 292 -21.19 9.20 -17.79
C GLU A 292 -20.11 9.18 -18.88
N VAL A 293 -19.52 10.34 -19.19
CA VAL A 293 -18.39 10.44 -20.14
C VAL A 293 -17.18 9.75 -19.53
N ILE A 294 -16.83 10.09 -18.28
CA ILE A 294 -15.74 9.45 -17.53
C ILE A 294 -15.92 7.92 -17.49
N SER A 295 -17.13 7.46 -17.14
CA SER A 295 -17.43 6.02 -17.05
C SER A 295 -17.25 5.28 -18.37
N ARG A 296 -17.68 5.88 -19.50
CA ARG A 296 -17.54 5.27 -20.84
C ARG A 296 -16.12 5.32 -21.39
N SER A 297 -15.28 6.19 -20.85
CA SER A 297 -13.88 6.35 -21.27
C SER A 297 -12.90 5.40 -20.59
N VAL A 298 -13.35 4.60 -19.61
CA VAL A 298 -12.51 3.58 -18.97
C VAL A 298 -12.09 2.53 -20.00
N ARG A 299 -10.78 2.34 -20.15
CA ARG A 299 -10.21 1.29 -21.01
C ARG A 299 -9.81 0.08 -20.16
N ALA A 300 -10.28 -1.10 -20.53
CA ALA A 300 -9.72 -2.35 -20.03
C ALA A 300 -8.42 -2.63 -20.81
N VAL A 301 -7.28 -2.55 -20.12
CA VAL A 301 -5.95 -2.69 -20.74
C VAL A 301 -5.65 -4.15 -21.03
N GLY A 302 -5.94 -5.03 -20.07
CA GLY A 302 -5.68 -6.46 -20.18
C GLY A 302 -5.64 -7.14 -18.82
N SER A 303 -5.46 -8.45 -18.82
CA SER A 303 -5.30 -9.23 -17.58
C SER A 303 -3.83 -9.24 -17.16
N LYS A 304 -3.57 -8.90 -15.89
CA LYS A 304 -2.26 -9.00 -15.25
C LYS A 304 -1.84 -10.46 -14.98
N GLY A 305 -2.75 -11.42 -15.16
CA GLY A 305 -2.55 -12.83 -14.82
C GLY A 305 -2.57 -13.12 -13.30
N THR A 306 -2.77 -12.11 -12.47
CA THR A 306 -2.72 -12.18 -11.00
C THR A 306 -3.62 -11.10 -10.38
N THR A 307 -4.06 -11.31 -9.15
CA THR A 307 -4.59 -10.24 -8.30
C THR A 307 -3.47 -9.33 -7.80
N THR A 308 -3.81 -8.06 -7.59
CA THR A 308 -2.86 -6.99 -7.25
C THR A 308 -3.45 -6.14 -6.14
N ASP A 309 -2.61 -5.87 -5.16
CA ASP A 309 -2.86 -4.93 -4.07
C ASP A 309 -2.34 -3.55 -4.52
N GLY A 310 -1.08 -3.21 -4.21
CA GLY A 310 -0.43 -1.98 -4.67
C GLY A 310 0.10 -1.97 -6.12
N MET A 311 0.20 -0.76 -6.68
CA MET A 311 0.87 -0.47 -7.95
C MET A 311 1.73 0.80 -7.85
N HIS A 312 2.70 0.95 -8.77
CA HIS A 312 3.43 2.20 -8.95
C HIS A 312 3.99 2.28 -10.37
N ALA A 313 4.31 3.47 -10.86
CA ALA A 313 4.89 3.64 -12.19
C ALA A 313 6.25 4.31 -12.16
N ASP A 314 7.08 4.00 -13.15
CA ASP A 314 8.32 4.72 -13.40
C ASP A 314 8.14 5.90 -14.37
N HIS A 315 9.15 6.76 -14.43
CA HIS A 315 9.22 7.87 -15.38
C HIS A 315 9.44 7.43 -16.85
N GLN A 316 9.70 6.15 -17.12
CA GLN A 316 9.90 5.60 -18.47
C GLN A 316 8.59 5.03 -19.05
N GLY A 317 7.52 5.03 -18.28
CA GLY A 317 6.18 4.60 -18.70
C GLY A 317 5.81 3.18 -18.27
N ASN A 318 6.68 2.44 -17.58
CA ASN A 318 6.32 1.11 -17.08
C ASN A 318 5.46 1.21 -15.81
N VAL A 319 4.51 0.28 -15.66
CA VAL A 319 3.70 0.14 -14.45
C VAL A 319 4.11 -1.15 -13.74
N PHE A 320 4.56 -1.03 -12.50
CA PHE A 320 4.85 -2.15 -11.61
C PHE A 320 3.62 -2.45 -10.77
N TYR A 321 3.32 -3.74 -10.62
CA TYR A 321 2.16 -4.18 -9.87
C TYR A 321 2.52 -5.39 -9.01
N THR A 322 1.92 -5.49 -7.84
CA THR A 322 2.08 -6.67 -7.00
C THR A 322 1.36 -7.87 -7.57
N MET A 323 1.96 -9.05 -7.39
CA MET A 323 1.39 -10.32 -7.79
C MET A 323 1.09 -11.12 -6.52
N LEU A 324 -0.15 -11.08 -6.05
CA LEU A 324 -0.54 -11.82 -4.84
C LEU A 324 -0.52 -13.33 -5.11
N GLU A 325 -1.07 -13.77 -6.25
CA GLU A 325 -1.07 -15.17 -6.67
C GLU A 325 0.32 -15.60 -7.18
N GLY A 326 1.04 -14.69 -7.86
CA GLY A 326 2.36 -14.94 -8.44
C GLY A 326 3.53 -14.77 -7.48
N LYS A 327 3.27 -14.40 -6.21
CA LYS A 327 4.27 -14.18 -5.16
C LYS A 327 5.42 -13.26 -5.61
N GLY A 328 5.14 -12.01 -5.93
CA GLY A 328 6.19 -11.08 -6.36
C GLY A 328 5.70 -9.79 -7.00
N ILE A 329 6.49 -9.27 -7.95
CA ILE A 329 6.20 -8.04 -8.70
C ILE A 329 6.12 -8.37 -10.20
N GLY A 330 5.07 -7.88 -10.85
CA GLY A 330 4.92 -7.86 -12.30
C GLY A 330 5.20 -6.47 -12.86
N ILE A 331 5.39 -6.40 -14.17
CA ILE A 331 5.59 -5.18 -14.93
C ILE A 331 4.68 -5.18 -16.16
N TYR A 332 3.97 -4.08 -16.35
CA TYR A 332 3.20 -3.78 -17.55
C TYR A 332 3.96 -2.74 -18.37
N GLN A 333 4.13 -3.01 -19.67
CA GLN A 333 4.82 -2.13 -20.61
C GLN A 333 3.80 -1.60 -21.62
N PRO A 334 3.42 -0.30 -21.55
CA PRO A 334 2.41 0.25 -22.46
C PRO A 334 2.81 0.27 -23.94
N GLU A 335 4.12 0.31 -24.22
CA GLU A 335 4.67 0.48 -25.57
C GLU A 335 4.30 -0.69 -26.50
N ASP A 336 4.26 -1.91 -25.98
CA ASP A 336 3.85 -3.13 -26.70
C ASP A 336 2.62 -3.83 -26.08
N ASN A 337 2.02 -3.20 -25.07
CA ASN A 337 0.87 -3.70 -24.32
C ASN A 337 1.09 -5.10 -23.71
N SER A 338 2.26 -5.32 -23.10
CA SER A 338 2.67 -6.61 -22.53
C SER A 338 2.69 -6.63 -21.00
N PHE A 339 2.47 -7.81 -20.43
CA PHE A 339 2.53 -8.09 -18.99
C PHE A 339 3.58 -9.17 -18.73
N HIS A 340 4.50 -8.91 -17.81
CA HIS A 340 5.60 -9.81 -17.50
C HIS A 340 5.80 -9.96 -15.99
N GLN A 341 6.19 -11.15 -15.55
CA GLN A 341 6.76 -11.32 -14.22
C GLN A 341 8.11 -10.60 -14.17
N PHE A 342 8.33 -9.78 -13.15
CA PHE A 342 9.60 -9.07 -12.95
C PHE A 342 10.49 -9.79 -11.93
N VAL A 343 10.01 -9.95 -10.70
CA VAL A 343 10.67 -10.75 -9.65
C VAL A 343 9.64 -11.59 -8.91
N SER A 344 10.05 -12.76 -8.43
CA SER A 344 9.20 -13.67 -7.65
C SER A 344 10.06 -14.48 -6.69
N ASP A 345 9.51 -14.76 -5.50
CA ASP A 345 10.14 -15.56 -4.46
C ASP A 345 9.06 -16.21 -3.60
N ASP A 346 9.26 -17.43 -3.14
CA ASP A 346 8.28 -18.15 -2.30
C ASP A 346 7.93 -17.41 -0.99
N ARG A 347 8.78 -16.47 -0.56
CA ARG A 347 8.55 -15.64 0.63
C ARG A 347 7.78 -14.35 0.34
N MET A 348 7.60 -13.96 -0.91
CA MET A 348 6.85 -12.77 -1.33
C MET A 348 5.33 -13.04 -1.27
N LEU A 349 4.85 -13.40 -0.09
CA LEU A 349 3.43 -13.57 0.17
C LEU A 349 2.78 -12.21 0.43
N TRP A 350 1.56 -12.01 -0.08
CA TRP A 350 0.82 -10.75 0.04
C TRP A 350 1.72 -9.51 -0.13
N VAL A 351 2.22 -9.32 -1.34
CA VAL A 351 3.03 -8.14 -1.69
C VAL A 351 2.08 -6.95 -1.84
N ASP A 352 2.44 -5.81 -1.26
CA ASP A 352 1.53 -4.67 -1.09
C ASP A 352 2.12 -3.37 -1.71
N GLY A 353 2.65 -2.44 -0.93
CA GLY A 353 3.14 -1.16 -1.46
C GLY A 353 4.39 -1.28 -2.34
N VAL A 354 4.44 -0.48 -3.42
CA VAL A 354 5.61 -0.32 -4.30
C VAL A 354 6.12 1.14 -4.28
N ALA A 355 7.43 1.31 -4.16
CA ALA A 355 8.13 2.59 -4.14
C ALA A 355 9.39 2.53 -5.01
N PHE A 356 9.99 3.69 -5.29
CA PHE A 356 11.31 3.78 -5.94
C PHE A 356 12.32 4.39 -4.99
N ASP A 357 13.54 3.86 -5.01
CA ASP A 357 14.67 4.44 -4.27
C ASP A 357 15.31 5.65 -5.00
N GLN A 358 14.78 5.97 -6.19
CA GLN A 358 15.25 7.01 -7.11
C GLN A 358 16.69 6.80 -7.61
N LYS A 359 17.25 5.60 -7.40
CA LYS A 359 18.61 5.17 -7.75
C LYS A 359 18.60 3.87 -8.58
N GLY A 360 17.47 3.57 -9.21
CA GLY A 360 17.33 2.45 -10.14
C GLY A 360 16.65 1.20 -9.57
N SER A 361 16.21 1.22 -8.31
CA SER A 361 15.51 0.09 -7.69
C SER A 361 14.08 0.45 -7.29
N ILE A 362 13.23 -0.57 -7.31
CA ILE A 362 11.97 -0.55 -6.58
C ILE A 362 12.17 -1.11 -5.17
N ILE A 363 11.37 -0.60 -4.23
CA ILE A 363 11.25 -1.08 -2.85
C ILE A 363 9.81 -1.52 -2.66
N PHE A 364 9.59 -2.66 -2.03
CA PHE A 364 8.24 -3.17 -1.79
C PHE A 364 8.19 -4.03 -0.53
N ASN A 365 7.01 -4.13 0.09
CA ASN A 365 6.81 -4.98 1.26
C ASN A 365 5.98 -6.21 0.95
N SER A 366 6.22 -7.27 1.71
CA SER A 366 5.42 -8.49 1.69
C SER A 366 5.08 -8.91 3.11
N ASN A 367 3.88 -9.48 3.31
CA ASN A 367 3.35 -9.82 4.62
C ASN A 367 2.50 -11.11 4.60
N ARG A 368 1.82 -11.41 5.71
CA ARG A 368 0.96 -12.60 5.83
C ARG A 368 -0.53 -12.25 6.00
N LEU A 369 -0.98 -11.13 5.44
CA LEU A 369 -2.34 -10.63 5.63
C LEU A 369 -3.42 -11.65 5.24
N HIS A 370 -3.23 -12.41 4.14
CA HIS A 370 -4.16 -13.49 3.78
C HIS A 370 -4.41 -14.50 4.91
N GLN A 371 -3.43 -14.73 5.79
CA GLN A 371 -3.52 -15.69 6.88
C GLN A 371 -4.26 -15.12 8.11
N MET A 372 -4.67 -13.84 8.07
CA MET A 372 -5.45 -13.20 9.13
C MET A 372 -6.96 -13.15 8.85
N PHE A 373 -7.37 -13.21 7.57
CA PHE A 373 -8.77 -13.03 7.19
C PHE A 373 -9.70 -14.13 7.70
N ASP A 374 -9.29 -15.39 7.60
CA ASP A 374 -10.06 -16.53 8.05
C ASP A 374 -9.70 -16.90 9.50
N GLU A 375 -10.47 -16.39 10.46
CA GLU A 375 -10.25 -16.62 11.90
C GLU A 375 -10.17 -18.11 12.26
N SER A 376 -10.85 -18.97 11.49
CA SER A 376 -10.85 -20.42 11.72
C SER A 376 -9.54 -21.11 11.34
N ARG A 377 -8.63 -20.41 10.64
CA ARG A 377 -7.39 -20.96 10.09
C ARG A 377 -6.15 -20.08 10.31
N GLN A 378 -6.18 -19.16 11.28
CA GLN A 378 -5.00 -18.34 11.58
C GLN A 378 -3.83 -19.22 12.06
N ASP A 379 -2.84 -19.41 11.21
CA ASP A 379 -1.70 -20.32 11.42
C ASP A 379 -0.32 -19.64 11.25
N ILE A 380 -0.26 -18.32 11.38
CA ILE A 380 1.00 -17.57 11.29
C ILE A 380 1.97 -18.08 12.35
N ASN A 381 3.08 -18.68 11.92
CA ASN A 381 4.18 -19.02 12.80
C ASN A 381 4.98 -17.76 13.16
N TRP A 382 4.64 -17.15 14.29
CA TRP A 382 5.27 -15.93 14.80
C TRP A 382 6.72 -16.10 15.29
N SER A 383 7.28 -17.31 15.23
CA SER A 383 8.73 -17.54 15.38
C SER A 383 9.50 -17.50 14.05
N TYR A 384 8.80 -17.54 12.91
CA TYR A 384 9.43 -17.47 11.59
C TYR A 384 9.94 -16.05 11.32
N PRO A 385 11.25 -15.85 11.07
CA PRO A 385 11.85 -14.51 11.02
C PRO A 385 11.50 -13.68 9.78
N TYR A 386 10.82 -14.29 8.79
CA TYR A 386 10.49 -13.68 7.50
C TYR A 386 8.97 -13.63 7.28
N ASN A 387 8.21 -13.29 8.33
CA ASN A 387 6.77 -13.07 8.19
C ASN A 387 6.47 -11.76 7.48
N LEU A 388 7.28 -10.74 7.76
CA LEU A 388 7.15 -9.39 7.25
C LEU A 388 8.51 -8.99 6.67
N ILE A 389 8.55 -8.54 5.43
CA ILE A 389 9.80 -8.30 4.72
C ILE A 389 9.67 -7.01 3.91
N ILE A 390 10.70 -6.16 3.95
CA ILE A 390 10.90 -5.13 2.94
C ILE A 390 11.99 -5.62 1.98
N TRP A 391 11.68 -5.58 0.69
CA TRP A 391 12.52 -5.99 -0.40
C TRP A 391 13.02 -4.79 -1.18
N LYS A 392 14.16 -4.98 -1.84
CA LYS A 392 14.68 -4.08 -2.87
C LYS A 392 14.97 -4.89 -4.11
N ALA A 393 14.50 -4.45 -5.28
CA ALA A 393 14.82 -5.09 -6.56
C ALA A 393 15.36 -4.06 -7.55
N PHE A 394 16.49 -4.38 -8.19
CA PHE A 394 17.13 -3.51 -9.17
C PHE A 394 16.44 -3.62 -10.53
N VAL A 395 16.01 -2.48 -11.06
CA VAL A 395 15.34 -2.36 -12.37
C VAL A 395 16.33 -1.91 -13.44
N GLY A 396 17.10 -0.85 -13.17
CA GLY A 396 18.07 -0.27 -14.10
C GLY A 396 18.60 1.09 -13.59
N PRO A 397 19.81 1.52 -14.01
CA PRO A 397 20.56 2.60 -13.35
C PRO A 397 19.86 3.96 -13.32
N ASP A 398 18.98 4.26 -14.28
CA ASP A 398 18.30 5.54 -14.37
C ASP A 398 16.83 5.48 -13.97
N VAL A 399 16.34 4.33 -13.50
CA VAL A 399 14.92 4.13 -13.17
C VAL A 399 14.53 4.91 -11.90
N LYS A 400 13.54 5.79 -12.06
CA LYS A 400 12.93 6.62 -11.01
C LYS A 400 11.40 6.56 -11.10
N SER A 401 10.73 6.97 -10.02
CA SER A 401 9.27 7.10 -9.96
C SER A 401 8.72 8.04 -11.05
N TYR A 402 7.45 7.84 -11.43
CA TYR A 402 6.70 8.72 -12.33
C TYR A 402 6.79 10.22 -11.98
N LEU A 403 7.01 10.55 -10.71
CA LEU A 403 7.21 11.92 -10.23
C LEU A 403 8.40 12.64 -10.89
N TYR A 404 9.35 11.87 -11.46
CA TYR A 404 10.50 12.39 -12.19
C TYR A 404 10.33 12.31 -13.73
N GLY A 405 9.13 11.95 -14.21
CA GLY A 405 8.76 12.05 -15.63
C GLY A 405 8.57 13.51 -16.05
N LEU A 406 8.86 13.79 -17.33
CA LEU A 406 8.78 15.13 -17.90
C LEU A 406 7.35 15.58 -18.20
#